data_AF-A0A366MFM9-F1
#
_entry.id   AF-A0A366MFM9-F1
#
_cell.length_a   1.000
_cell.length_b   1.000
_cell.length_c   1.000
_cell.angle_alpha   90.00
_cell.angle_beta   90.00
_cell.angle_gamma   90.00
#
_symmetry.space_group_name_H-M   'P 1'
#
loop_
_entity.id
_entity.type
_entity.pdbx_description
1 polymer ?
#
loop_
_entity_poly.entity_id
_entity_poly.type
_entity_poly.pdbx_seq_one_letter_code
_entity_poly.pdbx_strand_id
1 'polypeptide(L)'
;MEEYCRERGVPRSMFITAPTPGYGGSHGDGYWYTLRCVVEQLSLPPDSTNRPDEVNIIVPITFSPADVREMKRTLNSMGISYTILPDISETMDRPYENAYTKMPSGGTSMAAIHNMGGAKATIEFGSPGDERKFPGKFLEEKF
;
A
#
# COMPACT_ATOMS: atom_id res chain seq x y z
N MET A 1 2.37 -22.45 4.11
CA MET A 1 2.08 -21.23 4.92
C MET A 1 1.02 -21.50 5.98
N GLU A 2 -0.10 -22.12 5.62
CA GLU A 2 -1.17 -22.48 6.58
C GLU A 2 -0.70 -23.40 7.71
N GLU A 3 0.08 -24.42 7.37
CA GLU A 3 0.71 -25.31 8.36
C GLU A 3 1.60 -24.54 9.35
N TYR A 4 2.46 -23.65 8.87
CA TYR A 4 3.30 -22.79 9.71
C TYR A 4 2.46 -21.89 10.63
N CYS A 5 1.39 -21.28 10.11
CA CYS A 5 0.49 -20.44 10.91
C CYS A 5 -0.18 -21.24 12.04
N ARG A 6 -0.62 -22.47 11.73
CA ARG A 6 -1.22 -23.41 12.69
C ARG A 6 -0.22 -23.85 13.76
N GLU A 7 0.99 -24.22 13.37
CA GLU A 7 2.06 -24.65 14.29
C GLU A 7 2.54 -23.54 15.21
N ARG A 8 2.62 -22.31 14.70
CA ARG A 8 3.14 -21.14 15.44
C ARG A 8 2.05 -20.32 16.14
N GLY A 9 0.78 -20.64 15.94
CA GLY A 9 -0.35 -19.91 16.52
C GLY A 9 -0.43 -18.45 16.05
N VAL A 10 -0.01 -18.15 14.82
CA VAL A 10 0.01 -16.80 14.25
C VAL A 10 -1.09 -16.63 13.19
N PRO A 11 -1.74 -15.45 13.11
CA PRO A 11 -2.82 -15.23 12.16
C PRO A 11 -2.29 -15.19 10.71
N ARG A 12 -3.03 -15.78 9.77
CA ARG A 12 -2.67 -15.80 8.33
C ARG A 12 -2.54 -14.40 7.74
N SER A 13 -3.30 -13.42 8.26
CA SER A 13 -3.26 -12.01 7.84
C SER A 13 -1.92 -11.31 8.12
N MET A 14 -1.05 -11.89 8.96
CA MET A 14 0.29 -11.36 9.21
C MET A 14 1.25 -11.60 8.03
N PHE A 15 0.92 -12.53 7.13
CA PHE A 15 1.76 -12.87 5.99
C PHE A 15 1.10 -12.39 4.70
N ILE A 16 1.88 -11.75 3.84
CA ILE A 16 1.47 -11.41 2.49
C ILE A 16 2.43 -12.11 1.55
N THR A 17 1.88 -12.91 0.64
CA THR A 17 2.68 -13.65 -0.33
C THR A 17 2.63 -12.95 -1.68
N ALA A 18 3.78 -12.70 -2.29
CA ALA A 18 3.89 -12.15 -3.64
C ALA A 18 4.97 -12.93 -4.41
N PRO A 19 4.63 -13.71 -5.45
CA PRO A 19 5.62 -14.36 -6.29
C PRO A 19 6.37 -13.38 -7.19
N THR A 20 7.63 -13.07 -6.85
CA THR A 20 8.50 -12.13 -7.58
C THR A 20 9.79 -12.81 -8.08
N PRO A 21 9.71 -13.74 -9.06
CA PRO A 21 10.89 -14.45 -9.55
C PRO A 21 11.89 -13.49 -10.22
N GLY A 22 13.16 -13.55 -9.82
CA GLY A 22 14.21 -12.64 -10.31
C GLY A 22 14.56 -12.77 -11.80
N TYR A 23 14.05 -13.79 -12.49
CA TYR A 23 14.21 -13.99 -13.94
C TYR A 23 13.04 -13.42 -14.76
N GLY A 24 11.99 -12.91 -14.12
CA GLY A 24 10.77 -12.42 -14.78
C GLY A 24 10.54 -10.93 -14.56
N GLY A 25 10.84 -10.11 -15.58
CA GLY A 25 10.59 -8.66 -15.55
C GLY A 25 11.69 -7.85 -14.85
N SER A 26 11.30 -6.69 -14.32
CA SER A 26 12.19 -5.72 -13.68
C SER A 26 11.83 -5.50 -12.20
N HIS A 27 12.65 -4.73 -11.50
CA HIS A 27 12.34 -4.31 -10.12
C HIS A 27 11.01 -3.54 -10.03
N GLY A 28 10.68 -2.73 -11.05
CA GLY A 28 9.41 -2.00 -11.12
C GLY A 28 8.21 -2.94 -11.28
N ASP A 29 8.34 -4.01 -12.05
CA ASP A 29 7.29 -5.04 -12.17
C ASP A 29 7.05 -5.73 -10.83
N GLY A 30 8.14 -6.14 -10.16
CA GLY A 30 8.06 -6.76 -8.84
C GLY A 30 7.44 -5.84 -7.79
N TYR A 31 7.74 -4.53 -7.85
CA TYR A 31 7.15 -3.52 -7.00
C TYR A 31 5.63 -3.44 -7.17
N TRP A 32 5.14 -3.22 -8.39
CA TRP A 32 3.71 -3.12 -8.67
C TRP A 32 2.96 -4.38 -8.27
N TYR A 33 3.50 -5.53 -8.66
CA TYR A 33 2.91 -6.81 -8.34
C TYR A 33 2.85 -7.08 -6.83
N THR A 34 3.88 -6.66 -6.08
CA THR A 34 3.86 -6.75 -4.61
C THR A 34 2.77 -5.87 -4.02
N LEU A 35 2.62 -4.62 -4.49
CA LEU A 35 1.54 -3.74 -4.03
C LEU A 35 0.16 -4.32 -4.34
N ARG A 36 -0.03 -4.89 -5.54
CA ARG A 36 -1.25 -5.63 -5.88
C ARG A 36 -1.52 -6.76 -4.90
N CYS A 37 -0.54 -7.61 -4.59
CA CYS A 37 -0.72 -8.70 -3.64
C CYS A 37 -1.05 -8.21 -2.22
N VAL A 38 -0.48 -7.08 -1.79
CA VAL A 38 -0.81 -6.42 -0.51
C VAL A 38 -2.27 -6.00 -0.50
N VAL A 39 -2.70 -5.24 -1.50
CA VAL A 39 -4.08 -4.76 -1.62
C VAL A 39 -5.06 -5.93 -1.75
N GLU A 40 -4.72 -6.96 -2.52
CA GLU A 40 -5.57 -8.13 -2.75
C GLU A 40 -5.81 -8.97 -1.51
N GLN A 41 -4.78 -9.16 -0.69
CA GLN A 41 -4.85 -9.98 0.53
C GLN A 41 -5.37 -9.21 1.74
N LEU A 42 -5.27 -7.87 1.75
CA LEU A 42 -5.64 -7.07 2.91
C LEU A 42 -6.91 -6.25 2.73
N SER A 43 -7.26 -5.79 1.52
CA SER A 43 -8.44 -4.92 1.37
C SER A 43 -9.73 -5.68 1.67
N LEU A 44 -10.59 -5.06 2.48
CA LEU A 44 -11.89 -5.59 2.85
C LEU A 44 -12.99 -4.87 2.06
N PRO A 45 -14.13 -5.52 1.81
CA PRO A 45 -15.28 -4.84 1.24
C PRO A 45 -15.73 -3.70 2.15
N PRO A 46 -16.20 -2.58 1.58
CA PRO A 46 -16.70 -1.47 2.37
C PRO A 46 -17.86 -1.92 3.25
N ASP A 47 -17.90 -1.42 4.48
CA ASP A 47 -19.10 -1.53 5.29
C ASP A 47 -20.24 -0.78 4.57
N SER A 48 -21.41 -1.42 4.45
CA SER A 48 -22.58 -0.85 3.78
C SER A 48 -23.09 0.43 4.46
N THR A 49 -22.67 0.67 5.70
CA THR A 49 -23.07 1.83 6.51
C THR A 49 -22.06 2.98 6.51
N ASN A 50 -20.81 2.75 6.09
CA ASN A 50 -19.75 3.75 6.20
C ASN A 50 -18.75 3.65 5.04
N ARG A 51 -19.01 4.39 3.95
CA ARG A 51 -18.01 4.61 2.91
C ARG A 51 -17.17 5.83 3.29
N PRO A 52 -15.87 5.66 3.58
CA PRO A 52 -15.01 6.80 3.90
C PRO A 52 -14.97 7.79 2.73
N ASP A 53 -15.05 9.08 3.05
CA ASP A 53 -14.83 10.17 2.09
C ASP A 53 -13.33 10.37 1.86
N GLU A 54 -12.71 9.35 1.27
CA GLU A 54 -11.26 9.22 1.16
C GLU A 54 -10.87 8.75 -0.23
N VAL A 55 -9.71 9.20 -0.72
CA VAL A 55 -9.11 8.73 -1.97
C VAL A 55 -7.86 7.89 -1.70
N ASN A 56 -7.75 6.77 -2.39
CA ASN A 56 -6.50 6.00 -2.40
C ASN A 56 -5.52 6.66 -3.36
N ILE A 57 -4.26 6.71 -2.95
CA ILE A 57 -3.15 7.23 -3.74
C ILE A 57 -2.07 6.17 -3.77
N ILE A 58 -1.82 5.61 -4.94
CA ILE A 58 -0.82 4.58 -5.13
C ILE A 58 0.37 5.19 -5.85
N VAL A 59 1.55 5.11 -5.22
CA VAL A 59 2.75 5.82 -5.68
C VAL A 59 3.71 4.87 -6.39
N PRO A 60 4.48 5.33 -7.39
CA PRO A 60 5.45 4.51 -8.08
C PRO A 60 6.75 4.41 -7.28
N ILE A 61 7.56 3.41 -7.63
CA ILE A 61 8.91 3.23 -7.05
C ILE A 61 9.85 4.43 -7.25
N THR A 62 9.58 5.28 -8.23
CA THR A 62 10.42 6.45 -8.54
C THR A 62 10.22 7.61 -7.57
N PHE A 63 9.20 7.57 -6.71
CA PHE A 63 8.96 8.63 -5.73
C PHE A 63 9.92 8.51 -4.56
N SER A 64 10.54 9.62 -4.19
CA SER A 64 11.33 9.74 -2.98
C SER A 64 10.42 9.96 -1.76
N PRO A 65 10.95 9.75 -0.53
CA PRO A 65 10.24 10.14 0.68
C PRO A 65 9.81 11.61 0.70
N ALA A 66 10.63 12.50 0.13
CA ALA A 66 10.31 13.92 0.00
C ALA A 66 9.10 14.16 -0.92
N ASP A 67 9.00 13.45 -2.04
CA ASP A 67 7.85 13.55 -2.96
C ASP A 67 6.56 13.11 -2.26
N VAL A 68 6.60 12.00 -1.50
CA VAL A 68 5.45 11.51 -0.72
C VAL A 68 5.06 12.52 0.37
N ARG A 69 6.03 13.12 1.06
CA ARG A 69 5.79 14.14 2.10
C ARG A 69 5.15 15.40 1.51
N GLU A 70 5.62 15.84 0.35
CA GLU A 70 5.10 17.01 -0.35
C GLU A 70 3.68 16.78 -0.90
N MET A 71 3.41 15.57 -1.39
CA MET A 71 2.08 15.16 -1.80
C MET A 71 1.10 15.17 -0.63
N LYS A 72 1.49 14.64 0.54
CA LYS A 72 0.70 14.76 1.78
C LYS A 72 0.42 16.23 2.12
N ARG A 73 1.44 17.11 2.05
CA ARG A 73 1.29 18.55 2.31
C ARG A 73 0.26 19.18 1.38
N THR A 74 0.32 18.85 0.09
CA THR A 74 -0.61 19.35 -0.92
C THR A 74 -2.04 18.88 -0.65
N LEU A 75 -2.25 17.59 -0.44
CA LEU A 75 -3.59 17.02 -0.19
C LEU A 75 -4.22 17.57 1.08
N ASN A 76 -3.43 17.72 2.16
CA ASN A 76 -3.87 18.35 3.40
C ASN A 76 -4.29 19.81 3.18
N SER A 77 -3.55 20.56 2.35
CA SER A 77 -3.91 21.94 2.02
C SER A 77 -5.22 22.06 1.23
N MET A 78 -5.58 21.01 0.49
CA MET A 78 -6.83 20.90 -0.26
C MET A 78 -7.98 20.37 0.60
N GLY A 79 -7.74 19.93 1.84
CA GLY A 79 -8.74 19.32 2.70
C GLY A 79 -9.21 17.94 2.22
N ILE A 80 -8.40 17.24 1.44
CA ILE A 80 -8.71 15.90 0.92
C ILE A 80 -8.26 14.86 1.95
N SER A 81 -9.14 13.94 2.34
CA SER A 81 -8.74 12.75 3.09
C SER A 81 -8.15 11.71 2.13
N TYR A 82 -7.05 11.06 2.51
CA TYR A 82 -6.36 10.13 1.62
C TYR A 82 -5.64 8.99 2.35
N THR A 83 -5.47 7.87 1.64
CA THR A 83 -4.56 6.77 1.99
C THR A 83 -3.49 6.67 0.92
N ILE A 84 -2.21 6.82 1.31
CA ILE A 84 -1.07 6.62 0.39
C ILE A 84 -0.51 5.21 0.57
N LEU A 85 -0.27 4.49 -0.53
CA LEU A 85 0.35 3.18 -0.55
C LEU A 85 1.45 3.07 -1.63
N PRO A 86 2.69 2.68 -1.28
CA PRO A 86 3.27 2.66 0.06
C PRO A 86 3.66 4.07 0.52
N ASP A 87 3.43 4.36 1.80
CA ASP A 87 3.95 5.58 2.41
C ASP A 87 5.37 5.37 2.94
N ILE A 88 6.34 5.97 2.25
CA ILE A 88 7.77 5.91 2.63
C ILE A 88 8.30 7.20 3.24
N SER A 89 7.43 8.20 3.45
CA SER A 89 7.84 9.57 3.85
C SER A 89 8.64 9.64 5.14
N GLU A 90 8.32 8.79 6.12
CA GLU A 90 9.02 8.73 7.40
C GLU A 90 9.91 7.48 7.54
N THR A 91 9.57 6.38 6.83
CA THR A 91 10.27 5.10 7.02
C THR A 91 11.64 5.06 6.35
N MET A 92 11.82 5.79 5.25
CA MET A 92 13.07 5.85 4.48
C MET A 92 13.79 7.21 4.57
N ASP A 93 13.27 8.16 5.36
CA ASP A 93 13.83 9.51 5.52
C ASP A 93 13.67 10.03 6.96
N ARG A 94 13.93 9.14 7.94
CA ARG A 94 13.91 9.50 9.36
C ARG A 94 15.20 10.18 9.81
N PRO A 95 15.13 11.10 10.78
CA PRO A 95 16.31 11.61 11.45
C PRO A 95 17.03 10.52 12.26
N TYR A 96 18.25 10.83 12.69
CA TYR A 96 18.98 9.99 13.63
C TYR A 96 18.25 9.93 14.98
N GLU A 97 18.11 8.72 15.51
CA GLU A 97 17.56 8.44 16.85
C GLU A 97 18.60 7.68 17.68
N ASN A 98 18.71 8.00 18.97
CA ASN A 98 19.64 7.33 19.89
C ASN A 98 19.31 5.85 20.10
N ALA A 99 18.02 5.49 20.04
CA ALA A 99 17.57 4.12 20.18
C ALA A 99 17.38 3.50 18.79
N TYR A 100 18.02 2.34 18.55
CA TYR A 100 17.80 1.61 17.32
C TYR A 100 16.43 0.96 17.30
N THR A 101 15.66 1.27 16.25
CA THR A 101 14.37 0.61 15.97
C THR A 101 14.42 -0.08 14.61
N LYS A 102 14.21 -1.41 14.61
CA LYS A 102 14.32 -2.26 13.41
C LYS A 102 13.38 -1.83 12.28
N MET A 103 12.14 -1.47 12.63
CA MET A 103 11.19 -0.86 11.73
C MET A 103 10.86 0.54 12.24
N PRO A 104 11.14 1.60 11.46
CA PRO A 104 10.72 2.96 11.80
C PRO A 104 9.20 3.05 11.97
N SER A 105 8.76 4.00 12.80
CA SER A 105 7.37 4.40 12.87
C SER A 105 6.91 5.08 11.57
N GLY A 106 5.60 5.07 11.33
CA GLY A 106 4.99 5.66 10.14
C GLY A 106 4.63 4.60 9.10
N GLY A 107 4.53 5.04 7.85
CA GLY A 107 4.05 4.22 6.74
C GLY A 107 2.54 4.01 6.74
N THR A 108 2.07 3.27 5.74
CA THR A 108 0.64 3.00 5.57
C THR A 108 0.18 2.01 6.63
N SER A 109 -0.77 2.42 7.48
CA SER A 109 -1.30 1.53 8.52
C SER A 109 -2.09 0.37 7.91
N MET A 110 -2.10 -0.78 8.58
CA MET A 110 -2.90 -1.94 8.15
C MET A 110 -4.40 -1.58 8.06
N ALA A 111 -4.90 -0.77 8.99
CA ALA A 111 -6.29 -0.31 8.98
C ALA A 111 -6.62 0.53 7.74
N ALA A 112 -5.70 1.39 7.30
CA ALA A 112 -5.85 2.15 6.07
C ALA A 112 -5.91 1.22 4.84
N ILE A 113 -5.03 0.22 4.77
CA ILE A 113 -5.03 -0.77 3.67
C ILE A 113 -6.34 -1.57 3.65
N HIS A 114 -6.84 -2.00 4.82
CA HIS A 114 -8.12 -2.69 4.94
C HIS A 114 -9.28 -1.86 4.35
N ASN A 115 -9.25 -0.54 4.54
CA ASN A 115 -10.30 0.38 4.10
C ASN A 115 -10.18 0.81 2.63
N MET A 116 -9.11 0.44 1.91
CA MET A 116 -8.91 0.86 0.51
C MET A 116 -10.04 0.43 -0.42
N GLY A 117 -10.73 -0.68 -0.13
CA GLY A 117 -11.89 -1.13 -0.90
C GLY A 117 -13.12 -0.21 -0.78
N GLY A 118 -13.15 0.68 0.22
CA GLY A 118 -14.26 1.63 0.42
C GLY A 118 -14.00 3.06 -0.04
N ALA A 119 -12.81 3.36 -0.55
CA ALA A 119 -12.45 4.69 -1.00
C ALA A 119 -13.33 5.17 -2.18
N LYS A 120 -13.52 6.48 -2.31
CA LYS A 120 -14.31 7.08 -3.40
C LYS A 120 -13.64 6.94 -4.76
N ALA A 121 -12.31 6.96 -4.78
CA ALA A 121 -11.51 6.84 -5.98
C ALA A 121 -10.12 6.33 -5.63
N THR A 122 -9.45 5.73 -6.62
CA THR A 122 -8.03 5.37 -6.53
C THR A 122 -7.28 6.10 -7.64
N ILE A 123 -6.26 6.85 -7.26
CA ILE A 123 -5.33 7.52 -8.16
C ILE A 123 -4.02 6.78 -8.10
N GLU A 124 -3.62 6.16 -9.20
CA GLU A 124 -2.37 5.43 -9.32
C GLU A 124 -1.40 6.20 -10.21
N PHE A 125 -0.26 6.61 -9.64
CA PHE A 125 0.76 7.38 -10.33
C PHE A 125 1.77 6.43 -10.98
N GLY A 126 1.86 6.43 -12.31
CA GLY A 126 2.80 5.58 -13.03
C GLY A 126 2.41 5.36 -14.48
N SER A 127 3.33 4.77 -15.25
CA SER A 127 3.09 4.46 -16.66
C SER A 127 2.30 3.16 -16.80
N PRO A 128 1.27 3.10 -17.68
CA PRO A 128 0.46 1.91 -17.91
C PRO A 128 1.32 0.83 -18.57
N GLY A 129 1.70 -0.17 -17.78
CA GLY A 129 2.21 -1.45 -18.26
C GLY A 129 1.05 -2.44 -18.41
N ASP A 130 1.29 -3.71 -18.09
CA ASP A 130 0.22 -4.69 -17.96
C ASP A 130 -0.67 -4.37 -16.75
N GLU A 131 -1.88 -3.85 -17.00
CA GLU A 131 -2.87 -3.45 -15.98
C GLU A 131 -3.14 -4.53 -14.91
N ARG A 132 -2.97 -5.81 -15.26
CA ARG A 132 -3.14 -6.95 -14.34
C ARG A 132 -2.11 -6.99 -13.22
N LYS A 133 -1.06 -6.17 -13.28
CA LYS A 133 -0.06 -6.07 -12.20
C LYS A 133 -0.38 -4.96 -11.22
N PHE A 134 -1.33 -4.10 -11.54
CA PHE A 134 -1.58 -2.89 -10.78
C PHE A 134 -2.63 -3.09 -9.69
N PRO A 135 -2.39 -2.56 -8.47
CA PRO A 135 -3.37 -2.59 -7.38
C PRO A 135 -4.62 -1.76 -7.68
N GLY A 136 -4.51 -0.62 -8.37
CA GLY A 136 -5.67 0.20 -8.71
C GLY A 136 -6.70 -0.55 -9.55
N LYS A 137 -6.23 -1.31 -10.55
CA LYS A 137 -7.08 -2.16 -11.39
C LYS A 137 -7.82 -3.23 -10.59
N PHE A 138 -7.14 -3.86 -9.63
CA PHE A 138 -7.77 -4.84 -8.75
C PHE A 138 -8.88 -4.22 -7.87
N LEU A 139 -8.65 -3.02 -7.33
CA LEU A 139 -9.65 -2.32 -6.52
C LEU A 139 -10.90 -2.00 -7.33
N GLU A 140 -10.73 -1.51 -8.56
CA GLU A 140 -11.81 -1.23 -9.51
C GLU A 140 -12.64 -2.49 -9.84
N GLU A 141 -11.98 -3.62 -10.06
CA GLU A 141 -12.66 -4.86 -10.46
C GLU A 141 -13.42 -5.54 -9.30
N LYS A 142 -12.94 -5.35 -8.06
CA LYS A 142 -13.44 -6.09 -6.89
C LYS A 142 -14.47 -5.32 -6.06
N PHE A 143 -14.42 -3.99 -6.01
CA PHE A 143 -15.22 -3.15 -5.10
C PHE A 143 -15.99 -2.06 -5.84
#